data_AF-A0A3D5KQX5-F1
#
_entry.id   AF-A0A3D5KQX5-F1
#
_cell.length_a   1.000
_cell.length_b   1.000
_cell.length_c   1.000
_cell.angle_alpha   90.00
_cell.angle_beta   90.00
_cell.angle_gamma   90.00
#
_symmetry.space_group_name_H-M   'P 1'
#
loop_
_entity.id
_entity.type
_entity.pdbx_description
1 polymer ?
#
loop_
_entity_poly.entity_id
_entity_poly.type
_entity_poly.pdbx_seq_one_letter_code
_entity_poly.pdbx_strand_id
1 'polypeptide(L)'
;MENFSEDIFLKSLDVELSLQQKTELENALQNDRQLQKKADQFVKLRTQLQRNEVDSFGPFFAERIINRIKSLKKEIDYQIFFFFKKYQLAVLGVIVALVVLNIFSSDHLTLQSIFGFEEQQVEDLVTIDIYKDLTP
;
A
#
# COMPACT_ATOMS: atom_id res chain seq x y z
N MET A 1 -4.15 -41.56 13.38
CA MET A 1 -5.18 -40.70 12.79
C MET A 1 -5.46 -39.65 13.83
N GLU A 2 -5.03 -38.41 13.62
CA GLU A 2 -5.48 -37.31 14.47
C GLU A 2 -7.01 -37.30 14.46
N ASN A 3 -7.61 -37.30 15.64
CA ASN A 3 -9.02 -37.61 15.82
C ASN A 3 -9.85 -36.45 15.30
N PHE A 4 -10.47 -36.60 14.14
CA PHE A 4 -11.42 -35.64 13.54
C PHE A 4 -12.43 -35.07 14.56
N SER A 5 -12.87 -35.88 15.53
CA SER A 5 -13.76 -35.47 16.60
C SER A 5 -13.13 -34.47 17.60
N GLU A 6 -11.83 -34.55 17.84
CA GLU A 6 -11.07 -33.58 18.65
C GLU A 6 -10.95 -32.24 17.91
N ASP A 7 -10.72 -32.26 16.61
CA ASP A 7 -10.68 -31.05 15.78
C ASP A 7 -12.04 -30.35 15.74
N ILE A 8 -13.14 -31.12 15.58
CA ILE A 8 -14.50 -30.58 15.64
C ILE A 8 -14.77 -29.98 17.02
N PHE A 9 -14.34 -30.65 18.10
CA PHE A 9 -14.50 -30.15 19.45
C PHE A 9 -13.77 -28.81 19.63
N LEU A 10 -12.49 -28.73 19.28
CA LEU A 10 -11.70 -27.50 19.40
C LEU A 10 -12.32 -26.36 18.58
N LYS A 11 -12.77 -26.65 17.36
CA LYS A 11 -13.46 -25.67 16.50
C LYS A 11 -14.76 -25.17 17.14
N SER A 12 -15.49 -26.02 17.85
CA SER A 12 -16.74 -25.66 18.54
C SER A 12 -16.56 -24.61 19.63
N LEU A 13 -15.34 -24.45 20.15
CA LEU A 13 -15.04 -23.46 21.18
C LEU A 13 -14.98 -22.04 20.62
N ASP A 14 -14.70 -21.88 19.33
CA ASP A 14 -14.49 -20.56 18.70
C ASP A 14 -15.58 -20.18 17.70
N VAL A 15 -16.20 -21.18 17.06
CA VAL A 15 -17.17 -20.97 15.97
C VAL A 15 -18.38 -21.86 16.16
N GLU A 16 -19.55 -21.37 15.76
CA GLU A 16 -20.76 -22.18 15.75
C GLU A 16 -20.67 -23.34 14.75
N LEU A 17 -20.85 -24.57 15.25
CA LEU A 17 -20.84 -25.78 14.43
C LEU A 17 -22.13 -25.95 13.62
N SER A 18 -22.02 -26.59 12.46
CA SER A 18 -23.20 -27.02 11.70
C SER A 18 -23.97 -28.11 12.45
N LEU A 19 -25.25 -28.29 12.12
CA LEU A 19 -26.12 -29.27 12.80
C LEU A 19 -25.57 -30.70 12.69
N GLN A 20 -25.00 -31.06 11.54
CA GLN A 20 -24.34 -32.35 11.32
C GLN A 20 -23.11 -32.54 12.21
N GLN A 21 -22.26 -31.51 12.33
CA GLN A 21 -21.06 -31.54 13.16
C GLN A 21 -21.40 -31.60 14.66
N LYS A 22 -22.48 -30.95 15.10
CA LYS A 22 -22.98 -31.04 16.47
C LYS A 22 -23.37 -32.48 16.81
N THR A 23 -24.17 -33.11 15.96
CA THR A 23 -24.59 -34.51 16.17
C THR A 23 -23.41 -35.48 16.15
N GLU A 24 -22.46 -35.28 15.25
CA GLU A 24 -21.25 -36.10 15.19
C GLU A 24 -20.36 -35.94 16.44
N LEU A 25 -20.19 -34.70 16.91
CA LEU A 25 -19.45 -34.40 18.13
C LEU A 25 -20.13 -34.97 19.38
N GLU A 26 -21.45 -34.86 19.49
CA GLU A 26 -22.23 -35.45 20.60
C GLU A 26 -22.07 -36.96 20.65
N ASN A 27 -22.18 -37.63 19.49
CA ASN A 27 -21.96 -39.07 19.39
C ASN A 27 -20.53 -39.44 19.77
N ALA A 28 -19.53 -38.68 19.33
CA ALA A 28 -18.13 -38.93 19.67
C ALA A 28 -17.88 -38.74 21.18
N LEU A 29 -18.43 -37.69 21.80
CA LEU A 29 -18.29 -37.43 23.24
C LEU A 29 -19.01 -38.48 24.11
N GLN A 30 -20.11 -39.06 23.64
CA GLN A 30 -20.81 -40.13 24.37
C GLN A 30 -20.06 -41.47 24.31
N ASN A 31 -19.41 -41.75 23.18
CA ASN A 31 -18.78 -43.05 22.94
C ASN A 31 -17.29 -43.09 23.31
N ASP A 32 -16.61 -41.93 23.36
CA ASP A 32 -15.18 -41.84 23.68
C ASP A 32 -14.92 -41.11 25.02
N ARG A 33 -14.63 -41.91 26.05
CA ARG A 33 -14.25 -41.40 27.39
C ARG A 33 -12.93 -40.64 27.41
N GLN A 34 -11.99 -40.92 26.51
CA GLN A 34 -10.74 -40.17 26.43
C GLN A 34 -10.98 -38.77 25.86
N LEU A 35 -11.80 -38.69 24.80
CA LEU A 35 -12.21 -37.42 24.22
C LEU A 35 -12.95 -36.55 25.24
N GLN A 36 -13.86 -37.14 26.03
CA GLN A 36 -14.56 -36.44 27.10
C GLN A 36 -13.59 -35.84 28.15
N LYS A 37 -12.60 -36.62 28.60
CA LYS A 37 -11.59 -36.13 29.55
C LYS A 37 -10.75 -34.99 28.98
N LYS A 38 -10.38 -35.08 27.71
CA LYS A 38 -9.64 -34.01 27.01
C LYS A 38 -10.51 -32.76 26.86
N ALA A 39 -11.78 -32.92 26.48
CA ALA A 39 -12.74 -31.83 26.37
C ALA A 39 -12.85 -31.05 27.70
N ASP A 40 -12.99 -31.76 28.81
CA ASP A 40 -13.01 -31.14 30.15
C ASP A 40 -11.72 -30.38 30.47
N GLN A 41 -10.56 -30.92 30.07
CA GLN A 41 -9.26 -30.26 30.27
C GLN A 41 -9.16 -28.98 29.43
N PHE A 42 -9.58 -29.01 28.17
CA PHE A 42 -9.57 -27.84 27.29
C PHE A 42 -10.51 -26.75 27.78
N VAL A 43 -11.72 -27.10 28.22
CA VAL A 43 -12.65 -26.12 28.80
C VAL A 43 -12.05 -25.49 30.06
N LYS A 44 -11.49 -26.29 30.98
CA LYS A 44 -10.83 -25.78 32.19
C LYS A 44 -9.68 -24.84 31.86
N LEU A 45 -8.82 -25.20 30.91
CA LEU A 45 -7.70 -24.37 30.48
C LEU A 45 -8.21 -23.06 29.86
N ARG A 46 -9.22 -23.12 29.00
CA ARG A 46 -9.84 -21.94 28.41
C ARG A 46 -10.39 -21.01 29.48
N THR A 47 -11.15 -21.53 30.45
CA THR A 47 -11.68 -20.72 31.56
C THR A 47 -10.56 -20.09 32.40
N GLN A 48 -9.45 -20.79 32.61
CA GLN A 48 -8.29 -20.24 33.33
C GLN A 48 -7.55 -19.16 32.53
N LEU A 49 -7.49 -19.30 31.21
CA LEU A 49 -6.86 -18.35 30.30
C LEU A 49 -7.78 -17.19 29.90
N GLN A 50 -9.08 -17.34 30.12
CA GLN A 50 -10.08 -16.32 29.86
C GLN A 50 -9.80 -15.16 30.82
N ARG A 51 -9.04 -14.19 30.33
CA ARG A 51 -8.69 -12.98 31.05
C ARG A 51 -9.99 -12.23 31.37
N ASN A 52 -10.26 -12.06 32.65
CA ASN A 52 -11.43 -11.32 33.15
C ASN A 52 -11.28 -9.80 33.00
N GLU A 53 -10.10 -9.32 32.61
CA GLU A 53 -9.84 -7.91 32.37
C GLU A 53 -9.76 -7.64 30.87
N VAL A 54 -10.43 -6.57 30.45
CA VAL A 54 -10.25 -5.98 29.12
C VAL A 54 -8.77 -5.67 29.00
N ASP A 55 -8.05 -6.35 28.10
CA ASP A 55 -6.64 -6.08 27.80
C ASP A 55 -6.50 -4.59 27.44
N SER A 56 -6.19 -3.78 28.44
CA SER A 56 -6.01 -2.34 28.28
C SER A 56 -4.53 -2.10 28.12
N PHE A 57 -4.14 -1.51 27.00
CA PHE A 57 -2.79 -1.03 26.85
C PHE A 57 -2.52 -0.02 27.96
N GLY A 58 -1.44 -0.23 28.72
CA GLY A 58 -1.05 0.65 29.80
C GLY A 58 -1.01 2.13 29.38
N PRO A 59 -1.13 3.06 30.33
CA PRO A 59 -1.27 4.48 30.03
C PRO A 59 -0.18 4.96 29.07
N PHE A 60 -0.54 5.86 28.16
CA PHE A 60 0.36 6.45 27.15
C PHE A 60 0.92 5.48 26.09
N PHE A 61 0.35 4.28 25.91
CA PHE A 61 0.76 3.36 24.83
C PHE A 61 0.68 3.99 23.43
N ALA A 62 -0.46 4.61 23.11
CA ALA A 62 -0.64 5.29 21.82
C ALA A 62 0.40 6.41 21.62
N GLU A 63 0.68 7.18 22.67
CA GLU A 63 1.67 8.27 22.62
C GLU A 63 3.10 7.75 22.39
N ARG A 64 3.49 6.65 23.05
CA ARG A 64 4.79 5.99 22.80
C ARG A 64 4.93 5.54 21.34
N ILE A 65 3.88 4.97 20.76
CA ILE A 65 3.88 4.56 19.34
C ILE A 65 4.02 5.77 18.43
N ILE A 66 3.20 6.81 18.64
CA ILE A 66 3.23 8.02 17.81
C ILE A 66 4.61 8.69 17.87
N ASN A 67 5.23 8.77 19.05
CA ASN A 67 6.55 9.35 19.21
C ASN A 67 7.64 8.51 18.53
N ARG A 68 7.51 7.18 18.54
CA ARG A 68 8.42 6.29 17.80
C ARG A 68 8.29 6.47 16.29
N ILE A 69 7.07 6.61 15.77
CA ILE A 69 6.83 6.85 14.33
C ILE A 69 7.40 8.21 13.91
N LYS A 70 7.16 9.27 14.72
CA LYS A 70 7.68 10.62 14.43
C LYS A 70 9.21 10.68 14.41
N SER A 71 9.87 9.97 15.32
CA SER A 71 11.35 9.92 15.35
C SER A 71 11.93 9.24 14.11
N LEU A 72 11.34 8.14 13.66
CA LEU A 72 11.76 7.44 12.44
C LEU A 72 11.62 8.33 11.18
N LYS A 73 10.54 9.11 11.06
CA LYS A 73 10.36 10.03 9.93
C LYS A 73 11.46 11.10 9.87
N LYS A 74 11.88 11.61 11.02
CA LYS A 74 12.91 12.65 11.12
C LYS A 74 14.29 12.15 10.68
N GLU A 75 14.64 10.89 10.92
CA GLU A 75 15.92 10.32 10.49
C GLU A 75 15.98 10.15 8.95
N ILE A 76 14.87 9.77 8.32
CA ILE A 76 14.78 9.59 6.87
C ILE A 76 14.94 10.94 6.15
N ASP A 77 14.26 11.99 6.62
CA ASP A 77 14.34 13.32 6.01
C ASP A 77 15.77 13.89 6.05
N TYR A 78 16.52 13.66 7.13
CA TYR A 78 17.91 14.12 7.25
C TYR A 78 18.87 13.40 6.29
N GLN A 79 18.71 12.09 6.11
CA GLN A 79 19.56 11.34 5.19
C GLN A 79 19.29 11.75 3.74
N ILE A 80 18.02 11.84 3.33
CA ILE A 80 17.64 12.27 1.98
C ILE A 80 18.18 13.69 1.72
N PHE A 81 18.02 14.63 2.66
CA PHE A 81 18.52 15.99 2.51
C PHE A 81 20.06 16.03 2.36
N PHE A 82 20.79 15.21 3.11
CA PHE A 82 22.26 15.13 3.02
C PHE A 82 22.73 14.61 1.65
N PHE A 83 22.09 13.55 1.14
CA PHE A 83 22.38 13.04 -0.21
C PHE A 83 22.05 14.08 -1.29
N PHE A 84 20.91 14.75 -1.20
CA PHE A 84 20.52 15.80 -2.15
C PHE A 84 21.53 16.95 -2.17
N LYS A 85 22.01 17.42 -1.01
CA LYS A 85 22.98 18.53 -0.95
C LYS A 85 24.31 18.19 -1.62
N LYS A 86 24.75 16.93 -1.56
CA LYS A 86 26.00 16.49 -2.18
C LYS A 86 25.90 16.41 -3.71
N TYR A 87 24.74 16.01 -4.24
CA TYR A 87 24.56 15.79 -5.67
C TYR A 87 23.84 16.93 -6.40
N GLN A 88 23.35 17.96 -5.70
CA GLN A 88 22.64 19.10 -6.31
C GLN A 88 23.43 19.75 -7.45
N LEU A 89 24.76 19.89 -7.29
CA LEU A 89 25.61 20.54 -8.30
C LEU A 89 25.83 19.65 -9.52
N ALA A 90 25.92 18.33 -9.31
CA ALA A 90 26.03 17.36 -10.38
C ALA A 90 24.74 17.29 -11.19
N VAL A 91 23.57 17.26 -10.53
CA VAL A 91 22.27 17.27 -11.19
C VAL A 91 22.08 18.56 -11.98
N LEU A 92 22.42 19.72 -11.41
CA LEU A 92 22.38 21.00 -12.13
C LEU A 92 23.30 20.97 -13.36
N GLY A 93 24.51 20.44 -13.22
CA GLY A 93 25.45 20.27 -14.33
C GLY A 93 24.91 19.37 -15.44
N VAL A 94 24.26 18.26 -15.10
CA VAL A 94 23.62 17.36 -16.07
C VAL A 94 22.47 18.05 -16.79
N ILE A 95 21.62 18.81 -16.08
CA ILE A 95 20.53 19.57 -16.69
C ILE A 95 21.10 20.61 -17.66
N VAL A 96 22.09 21.40 -17.25
CA VAL A 96 22.73 22.40 -18.11
C VAL A 96 23.40 21.74 -19.32
N ALA A 97 24.10 20.63 -19.13
CA ALA A 97 24.73 19.88 -20.22
C ALA A 97 23.68 19.33 -21.20
N LEU A 98 22.55 18.82 -20.72
CA LEU A 98 21.45 18.36 -21.56
C LEU A 98 20.82 19.51 -22.35
N VAL A 99 20.62 20.68 -21.73
CA VAL A 99 20.10 21.87 -22.42
C VAL A 99 21.07 22.32 -23.51
N VAL A 100 22.36 22.41 -23.20
CA VAL A 100 23.40 22.79 -24.16
C VAL A 100 23.46 21.77 -25.31
N LEU A 101 23.49 20.47 -24.99
CA LEU A 101 23.49 19.41 -25.99
C LEU A 101 22.23 19.47 -26.88
N ASN A 102 21.07 19.73 -26.29
CA ASN A 102 19.82 19.85 -27.00
C ASN A 102 19.85 21.04 -27.98
N ILE A 103 20.34 22.21 -27.55
CA ILE A 103 20.53 23.40 -28.40
C ILE A 103 21.46 23.08 -29.57
N PHE A 104 22.61 22.44 -29.31
CA PHE A 104 23.55 22.08 -30.38
C PHE A 104 23.00 21.02 -31.34
N SER A 105 22.12 20.13 -30.87
CA SER A 105 21.57 19.05 -31.67
C SER A 105 20.31 19.44 -32.44
N SER A 106 19.69 20.59 -32.13
CA SER A 106 18.51 21.08 -32.81
C SER A 106 18.85 22.32 -33.65
N ASP A 107 18.83 22.20 -34.97
CA ASP A 107 18.98 23.34 -35.90
C ASP A 107 17.82 24.36 -35.84
N HIS A 108 16.86 24.19 -34.92
CA HIS A 108 15.60 24.95 -34.87
C HIS A 108 15.23 25.56 -33.49
N LEU A 109 16.07 25.45 -32.46
CA LEU A 109 15.78 26.09 -31.16
C LEU A 109 16.30 27.53 -31.13
N THR A 110 15.51 28.47 -31.65
CA THR A 110 15.69 29.90 -31.36
C THR A 110 15.45 30.14 -29.86
N LEU A 111 16.31 30.95 -29.22
CA LEU A 111 16.23 31.30 -27.78
C LEU A 111 14.83 31.76 -27.35
N GLN A 112 14.05 32.33 -28.27
CA GLN A 112 12.65 32.74 -28.09
C GLN A 112 11.73 31.59 -27.66
N SER A 113 11.90 30.39 -28.22
CA SER A 113 11.08 29.20 -27.91
C SER A 113 11.29 28.68 -26.48
N ILE A 114 12.50 28.82 -25.93
CA ILE A 114 12.84 28.40 -24.55
C ILE A 114 12.24 29.35 -23.50
N PHE A 115 12.09 30.63 -23.83
CA PHE A 115 11.45 31.63 -22.97
C PHE A 115 9.93 31.73 -23.18
N GLY A 116 9.34 30.89 -24.03
CA GLY A 116 7.90 30.83 -24.27
C GLY A 116 7.35 31.93 -25.20
N PHE A 117 8.21 32.56 -26.01
CA PHE A 117 7.77 33.44 -27.08
C PHE A 117 7.52 32.58 -28.33
N GLU A 118 6.29 32.08 -28.49
CA GLU A 118 5.85 31.46 -29.73
C GLU A 118 5.75 32.54 -30.80
N GLU A 119 6.65 32.51 -31.77
CA GLU A 119 6.53 33.30 -32.99
C GLU A 119 5.37 32.69 -33.79
N GLN A 120 4.23 33.36 -33.72
CA GLN A 120 2.98 32.95 -34.35
C GLN A 120 3.24 32.76 -35.85
N GLN A 121 3.38 31.51 -36.28
CA GLN A 121 3.50 31.20 -37.70
C GLN A 121 2.22 31.70 -38.37
N VAL A 122 2.37 32.76 -39.16
CA VAL A 122 1.31 33.23 -40.04
C VAL A 122 1.13 32.10 -41.05
N GLU A 123 0.13 31.26 -40.82
CA GLU A 123 -0.32 30.29 -41.82
C GLU A 123 -0.56 31.06 -43.12
N ASP A 124 0.14 30.63 -44.17
CA ASP A 124 -0.01 31.18 -45.51
C ASP A 124 -1.46 30.89 -45.95
N LEU A 125 -2.35 31.86 -45.76
CA LEU A 125 -3.76 31.77 -46.13
C LEU A 125 -3.84 31.65 -47.65
N VAL A 126 -3.81 30.43 -48.16
CA VAL A 126 -4.14 30.13 -49.55
C VAL A 126 -5.61 30.49 -49.73
N THR A 127 -5.85 31.70 -50.21
CA THR A 127 -7.18 32.19 -50.56
C THR A 127 -7.57 31.47 -51.86
N ILE A 128 -8.35 30.41 -51.75
CA ILE A 128 -8.98 29.75 -52.91
C ILE A 128 -10.09 30.69 -53.38
N ASP A 129 -9.84 31.42 -54.46
CA ASP A 129 -10.81 32.35 -55.05
C ASP A 129 -11.81 31.56 -55.91
N ILE A 130 -12.89 31.08 -55.27
CA ILE A 130 -13.91 30.22 -55.87
C ILE A 130 -14.65 30.92 -57.04
N TYR A 131 -14.56 32.25 -57.14
CA TYR A 131 -15.25 33.02 -58.17
C TYR A 131 -14.56 33.04 -59.53
N LYS A 132 -13.33 32.54 -59.64
CA LYS A 132 -12.60 32.52 -60.92
C LYS A 132 -13.01 31.35 -61.84
N ASP A 133 -13.58 30.28 -61.26
CA ASP A 133 -13.98 29.06 -61.99
C ASP A 133 -15.46 29.04 -62.42
N LEU A 134 -16.19 30.15 -62.24
CA LEU A 134 -17.63 30.24 -62.57
C LEU A 134 -17.98 31.29 -63.63
N THR A 135 -17.02 31.74 -64.42
CA THR A 135 -17.30 32.47 -65.67
C THR A 135 -17.18 31.52 -66.87
N PRO A 136 -18.25 31.32 -67.67
CA PRO A 136 -18.25 30.40 -68.80
C PRO A 136 -17.37 30.87 -69.97
#